data_AF-A0A818UKL3-F1
#
_entry.id   AF-A0A818UKL3-F1
#
_cell.length_a   1.000
_cell.length_b   1.000
_cell.length_c   1.000
_cell.angle_alpha   90.00
_cell.angle_beta   90.00
_cell.angle_gamma   90.00
#
_symmetry.space_group_name_H-M   'P 1'
#
loop_
_entity.id
_entity.type
_entity.pdbx_description
1 polymer ?
#
loop_
_entity_poly.entity_id
_entity_poly.type
_entity_poly.pdbx_seq_one_letter_code
_entity_poly.pdbx_strand_id
1 'polypeptide(L)'
;MNINAKAYRLGDLNNETKFIIKTVGIDAPDMLPDDVPDGTEVALVDRNENQQSMENLNKMRITHVIDHHKLNDLKTYDPIYCTNFAIDQKMTFLLTSAILSDTLHFRSPATTTDDRNILKYLIPLDKIDNITSYANSMFEVKSGLTGFSTRQILLLDYKQYTFNNQTWGIGTGETCSMNKILERNDELLKEMNEEKKRFTRNFIFNY
;
A
#
# COMPACT_ATOMS: atom_id res chain seq x y z
N MET A 1 25.89 0.06 -4.45
CA MET A 1 26.10 1.39 -3.84
C MET A 1 25.65 1.30 -2.40
N ASN A 2 26.41 1.85 -1.44
CA ASN A 2 26.01 1.90 -0.04
C ASN A 2 25.35 3.26 0.21
N ILE A 3 24.06 3.36 -0.10
CA ILE A 3 23.28 4.61 0.07
C ILE A 3 22.77 4.63 1.51
N ASN A 4 23.04 5.71 2.25
CA ASN A 4 22.46 5.89 3.57
C ASN A 4 21.00 6.33 3.41
N ALA A 5 20.06 5.49 3.82
CA ALA A 5 18.62 5.72 3.66
C ALA A 5 17.85 5.30 4.92
N LYS A 6 16.70 5.94 5.15
CA LYS A 6 15.77 5.61 6.23
C LYS A 6 14.35 5.51 5.67
N ALA A 7 13.65 4.42 6.01
CA ALA A 7 12.26 4.21 5.61
C ALA A 7 11.31 5.06 6.47
N TYR A 8 10.27 5.60 5.83
CA TYR A 8 9.19 6.34 6.47
C TYR A 8 7.84 5.87 5.93
N ARG A 9 6.78 6.09 6.71
CA ARG A 9 5.38 5.91 6.30
C ARG A 9 4.65 7.25 6.25
N LEU A 10 3.63 7.34 5.40
CA LEU A 10 2.78 8.55 5.25
C LEU A 10 1.43 8.45 5.98
N GLY A 11 1.18 7.34 6.66
CA GLY A 11 -0.09 7.10 7.32
C GLY A 11 0.01 6.00 8.37
N ASP A 12 -1.10 5.75 9.05
CA ASP A 12 -1.20 4.69 10.04
C ASP A 12 -1.17 3.30 9.40
N LEU A 13 -0.66 2.33 10.15
CA LEU A 13 -0.63 0.95 9.70
C LEU A 13 -2.04 0.35 9.70
N ASN A 14 -2.42 -0.30 8.60
CA ASN A 14 -3.60 -1.15 8.56
C ASN A 14 -3.39 -2.43 9.40
N ASN A 15 -4.46 -3.19 9.64
CA ASN A 15 -4.41 -4.38 10.50
C ASN A 15 -3.48 -5.47 9.95
N GLU A 16 -3.45 -5.65 8.63
CA GLU A 16 -2.58 -6.59 7.94
C GLU A 16 -1.10 -6.26 8.17
N THR A 17 -0.70 -5.01 7.97
CA THR A 17 0.67 -4.54 8.15
C THR A 17 1.10 -4.65 9.62
N LYS A 18 0.21 -4.34 10.57
CA LYS A 18 0.45 -4.56 12.00
C LYS A 18 0.71 -6.03 12.31
N PHE A 19 -0.06 -6.93 11.71
CA PHE A 19 0.12 -8.38 11.85
C PHE A 19 1.48 -8.83 11.30
N ILE A 20 1.85 -8.38 10.08
CA ILE A 20 3.13 -8.71 9.45
C ILE A 20 4.30 -8.26 10.33
N ILE A 21 4.34 -6.98 10.70
CA ILE A 21 5.43 -6.35 11.48
C ILE A 21 5.60 -7.04 12.84
N LYS A 22 4.49 -7.36 13.52
CA LYS A 22 4.49 -8.11 14.78
C LYS A 22 5.02 -9.54 14.59
N THR A 23 4.66 -10.19 13.50
CA THR A 23 5.06 -11.58 13.22
C THR A 23 6.56 -11.69 12.94
N VAL A 24 7.11 -10.74 12.17
CA VAL A 24 8.57 -10.70 11.87
C VAL A 24 9.40 -10.10 13.01
N GLY A 25 8.77 -9.39 13.96
CA GLY A 25 9.46 -8.78 15.09
C GLY A 25 10.37 -7.61 14.68
N ILE A 26 9.81 -6.67 13.92
CA ILE A 26 10.46 -5.39 13.61
C ILE A 26 9.60 -4.24 14.12
N ASP A 27 10.22 -3.06 14.22
CA ASP A 27 9.49 -1.83 14.46
C ASP A 27 8.92 -1.27 13.15
N ALA A 28 7.79 -0.58 13.26
CA ALA A 28 7.23 0.16 12.14
C ALA A 28 8.18 1.29 11.72
N PRO A 29 8.27 1.62 10.42
CA PRO A 29 8.90 2.86 9.99
C PRO A 29 8.26 4.08 10.68
N ASP A 30 9.08 5.09 10.94
CA ASP A 30 8.61 6.35 11.52
C ASP A 30 7.61 7.03 10.57
N MET A 31 6.66 7.79 11.14
CA MET A 31 5.87 8.70 10.32
C MET A 31 6.81 9.74 9.71
N LEU A 32 6.64 10.03 8.41
CA LEU A 32 7.41 11.10 7.78
C LEU A 32 7.10 12.43 8.49
N PRO A 33 8.11 13.23 8.86
CA PRO A 33 7.89 14.57 9.40
C PRO A 33 7.18 15.46 8.38
N ASP A 34 6.33 16.38 8.85
CA ASP A 34 5.65 17.34 7.97
C ASP A 34 6.61 18.41 7.40
N ASP A 35 7.78 18.59 8.03
CA ASP A 35 8.74 19.66 7.76
C ASP A 35 10.03 19.19 7.05
N VAL A 36 9.91 18.18 6.18
CA VAL A 36 11.05 17.71 5.36
C VAL A 36 11.58 18.86 4.48
N PRO A 37 12.89 19.21 4.57
CA PRO A 37 13.46 20.33 3.83
C PRO A 37 13.37 20.17 2.31
N ASP A 38 13.15 21.29 1.60
CA ASP A 38 13.22 21.34 0.15
C ASP A 38 14.58 20.86 -0.37
N GLY A 39 14.57 20.14 -1.50
CA GLY A 39 15.76 19.55 -2.10
C GLY A 39 16.24 18.25 -1.44
N THR A 40 15.58 17.78 -0.37
CA THR A 40 15.90 16.47 0.25
C THR A 40 15.80 15.35 -0.79
N GLU A 41 16.79 14.46 -0.79
CA GLU A 41 16.79 13.29 -1.65
C GLU A 41 15.78 12.26 -1.15
N VAL A 42 14.86 11.86 -2.04
CA VAL A 42 13.82 10.88 -1.72
C VAL A 42 13.81 9.75 -2.73
N ALA A 43 13.41 8.58 -2.26
CA ALA A 43 13.07 7.43 -3.09
C ALA A 43 11.60 7.10 -2.88
N LEU A 44 10.86 6.87 -3.96
CA LEU A 44 9.46 6.46 -3.91
C LEU A 44 9.35 4.96 -4.10
N VAL A 45 8.55 4.30 -3.26
CA VAL A 45 8.24 2.88 -3.36
C VAL A 45 6.73 2.73 -3.45
N ASP A 46 6.26 1.93 -4.40
CA ASP A 46 4.85 1.59 -4.63
C ASP A 46 3.94 2.78 -5.00
N ARG A 47 4.54 3.89 -5.42
CA ARG A 47 3.83 5.09 -5.86
C ARG A 47 4.70 5.99 -6.71
N ASN A 48 4.05 6.74 -7.59
CA ASN A 48 4.68 7.77 -8.41
C ASN A 48 3.85 9.06 -8.55
N GLU A 49 2.58 9.06 -8.14
CA GLU A 49 1.68 10.22 -8.29
C GLU A 49 1.77 11.19 -7.10
N ASN A 50 1.85 12.49 -7.38
CA ASN A 50 1.98 13.53 -6.36
C ASN A 50 0.84 13.50 -5.33
N GLN A 51 -0.39 13.26 -5.77
CA GLN A 51 -1.57 13.23 -4.89
C GLN A 51 -1.57 12.03 -3.93
N GLN A 52 -0.67 11.07 -4.12
CA GLN A 52 -0.51 9.87 -3.29
C GLN A 52 0.76 9.91 -2.41
N SER A 53 1.47 11.04 -2.42
CA SER A 53 2.73 11.23 -1.71
C SER A 53 2.63 12.40 -0.71
N MET A 54 3.78 12.80 -0.15
CA MET A 54 3.91 13.99 0.68
C MET A 54 3.55 15.27 -0.09
N GLU A 55 2.93 16.25 0.60
CA GLU A 55 2.41 17.47 -0.03
C GLU A 55 3.47 18.27 -0.80
N ASN A 56 4.70 18.31 -0.29
CA ASN A 56 5.84 19.03 -0.89
C ASN A 56 6.74 18.14 -1.77
N LEU A 57 6.24 16.99 -2.27
CA LEU A 57 7.04 16.08 -3.13
C LEU A 57 7.68 16.80 -4.33
N ASN A 58 6.97 17.77 -4.93
CA ASN A 58 7.44 18.57 -6.06
C ASN A 58 8.66 19.46 -5.76
N LYS A 59 9.00 19.62 -4.47
CA LYS A 59 10.19 20.35 -4.02
C LYS A 59 11.34 19.42 -3.62
N MET A 60 11.14 18.10 -3.66
CA MET A 60 12.15 17.11 -3.31
C MET A 60 13.02 16.74 -4.52
N ARG A 61 14.20 16.18 -4.25
CA ARG A 61 15.04 15.57 -5.28
C ARG A 61 14.72 14.07 -5.36
N ILE A 62 13.85 13.67 -6.28
CA ILE A 62 13.51 12.26 -6.49
C ILE A 62 14.70 11.56 -7.15
N THR A 63 15.33 10.64 -6.41
CA THR A 63 16.52 9.91 -6.88
C THR A 63 16.17 8.53 -7.44
N HIS A 64 15.11 7.90 -6.93
CA HIS A 64 14.68 6.56 -7.31
C HIS A 64 13.16 6.44 -7.23
N VAL A 65 12.57 5.67 -8.15
CA VAL A 65 11.18 5.22 -8.07
C VAL A 65 11.13 3.73 -8.37
N ILE A 66 10.57 2.95 -7.44
CA ILE A 66 10.34 1.51 -7.56
C ILE A 66 8.83 1.32 -7.44
N ASP A 67 8.16 1.09 -8.55
CA ASP A 67 6.71 1.09 -8.60
C ASP A 67 6.21 0.11 -9.67
N HIS A 68 5.00 -0.40 -9.47
CA HIS A 68 4.28 -1.28 -10.39
C HIS A 68 2.96 -0.65 -10.90
N HIS A 69 2.62 0.55 -10.43
CA HIS A 69 1.49 1.33 -10.91
C HIS A 69 1.76 2.00 -12.26
N LYS A 70 0.69 2.48 -12.90
CA LYS A 70 0.80 3.30 -14.10
C LYS A 70 1.56 4.60 -13.77
N LEU A 71 2.49 4.98 -14.66
CA LEU A 71 3.13 6.29 -14.64
C LEU A 71 2.19 7.32 -15.27
N ASN A 72 1.76 8.32 -14.51
CA ASN A 72 0.95 9.44 -15.00
C ASN A 72 1.74 10.76 -14.98
N ASP A 73 2.08 11.26 -13.78
CA ASP A 73 2.59 12.64 -13.60
C ASP A 73 4.10 12.73 -13.32
N LEU A 74 4.78 11.59 -13.17
CA LEU A 74 6.19 11.55 -12.78
C LEU A 74 7.11 11.78 -13.99
N LYS A 75 7.95 12.82 -13.92
CA LYS A 75 9.05 13.07 -14.86
C LYS A 75 10.37 12.82 -14.16
N THR A 76 11.07 11.74 -14.53
CA THR A 76 12.45 11.50 -14.09
C THR A 76 13.39 11.73 -15.26
N TYR A 77 14.60 12.23 -14.97
CA TYR A 77 15.64 12.46 -15.98
C TYR A 77 16.63 11.29 -16.07
N ASP A 78 16.57 10.34 -15.13
CA ASP A 78 17.52 9.23 -14.99
C ASP A 78 16.84 7.85 -15.12
N PRO A 79 17.59 6.81 -15.55
CA PRO A 79 17.06 5.45 -15.71
C PRO A 79 16.67 4.78 -14.39
N ILE A 80 15.66 3.88 -14.45
CA ILE A 80 15.26 3.01 -13.35
C ILE A 80 16.19 1.79 -13.31
N TYR A 81 16.82 1.51 -12.17
CA TYR A 81 17.72 0.37 -11.96
C TYR A 81 17.08 -0.66 -11.01
N CYS A 82 16.88 -1.89 -11.48
CA CYS A 82 16.67 -3.05 -10.60
C CYS A 82 18.03 -3.64 -10.23
N THR A 83 18.32 -3.77 -8.94
CA THR A 83 19.57 -4.34 -8.43
C THR A 83 19.30 -5.50 -7.48
N ASN A 84 20.06 -6.59 -7.62
CA ASN A 84 19.97 -7.77 -6.76
C ASN A 84 20.76 -7.52 -5.47
N PHE A 85 20.05 -7.34 -4.35
CA PHE A 85 20.66 -7.27 -3.03
C PHE A 85 20.58 -8.62 -2.32
N ALA A 86 21.52 -8.88 -1.41
CA ALA A 86 21.37 -9.97 -0.45
C ALA A 86 20.19 -9.63 0.47
N ILE A 87 19.17 -10.49 0.45
CA ILE A 87 17.96 -10.34 1.24
C ILE A 87 18.15 -11.17 2.51
N ASP A 88 18.08 -10.55 3.68
CA ASP A 88 18.08 -11.27 4.94
C ASP A 88 16.70 -11.90 5.21
N GLN A 89 16.61 -12.77 6.21
CA GLN A 89 15.37 -13.47 6.52
C GLN A 89 14.18 -12.54 6.84
N LYS A 90 14.43 -11.39 7.49
CA LYS A 90 13.36 -10.46 7.81
C LYS A 90 12.82 -9.81 6.54
N MET A 91 13.73 -9.39 5.65
CA MET A 91 13.37 -8.84 4.35
C MET A 91 12.69 -9.87 3.46
N THR A 92 13.10 -11.14 3.49
CA THR A 92 12.41 -12.23 2.80
C THR A 92 10.95 -12.31 3.26
N PHE A 93 10.72 -12.33 4.57
CA PHE A 93 9.36 -12.39 5.14
C PHE A 93 8.50 -11.19 4.72
N LEU A 94 9.06 -9.98 4.74
CA LEU A 94 8.35 -8.77 4.32
C LEU A 94 7.98 -8.81 2.84
N LEU A 95 8.92 -9.21 1.97
CA LEU A 95 8.68 -9.32 0.53
C LEU A 95 7.67 -10.42 0.20
N THR A 96 7.78 -11.58 0.86
CA THR A 96 6.77 -12.65 0.78
C THR A 96 5.39 -12.11 1.13
N SER A 97 5.28 -11.37 2.24
CA SER A 97 4.00 -10.79 2.69
C SER A 97 3.45 -9.75 1.73
N ALA A 98 4.30 -8.87 1.18
CA ALA A 98 3.90 -7.87 0.19
C ALA A 98 3.33 -8.52 -1.08
N ILE A 99 4.02 -9.53 -1.63
CA ILE A 99 3.54 -10.28 -2.80
C ILE A 99 2.19 -10.95 -2.51
N LEU A 100 2.05 -11.58 -1.34
CA LEU A 100 0.80 -12.23 -0.96
C LEU A 100 -0.37 -11.24 -0.81
N SER A 101 -0.12 -10.07 -0.23
CA SER A 101 -1.09 -8.99 -0.10
C SER A 101 -1.56 -8.52 -1.48
N ASP A 102 -0.66 -8.04 -2.33
CA ASP A 102 -1.02 -7.41 -3.60
C ASP A 102 -1.63 -8.40 -4.61
N THR A 103 -1.17 -9.64 -4.57
CA THR A 103 -1.70 -10.68 -5.46
C THR A 103 -2.95 -11.36 -4.90
N LEU A 104 -3.41 -11.00 -3.69
CA LEU A 104 -4.48 -11.71 -2.97
C LEU A 104 -4.21 -13.22 -2.90
N HIS A 105 -2.96 -13.58 -2.63
CA HIS A 105 -2.45 -14.95 -2.76
C HIS A 105 -2.74 -15.54 -4.14
N PHE A 106 -2.29 -14.81 -5.16
CA PHE A 106 -2.41 -15.14 -6.59
C PHE A 106 -3.82 -15.22 -7.18
N ARG A 107 -4.82 -14.61 -6.51
CA ARG A 107 -6.21 -14.52 -6.98
C ARG A 107 -6.51 -13.18 -7.67
N SER A 108 -5.66 -12.18 -7.47
CA SER A 108 -5.76 -10.88 -8.14
C SER A 108 -5.52 -11.03 -9.64
N PRO A 109 -6.28 -10.35 -10.51
CA PRO A 109 -6.03 -10.34 -11.96
C PRO A 109 -4.71 -9.68 -12.33
N ALA A 110 -4.11 -8.89 -11.42
CA ALA A 110 -2.78 -8.29 -11.61
C ALA A 110 -1.63 -9.29 -11.39
N THR A 111 -1.92 -10.50 -10.90
CA THR A 111 -0.90 -11.52 -10.63
C THR A 111 -0.22 -11.99 -11.92
N THR A 112 1.11 -11.97 -11.92
CA THR A 112 1.96 -12.43 -13.01
C THR A 112 2.67 -13.75 -12.71
N THR A 113 3.33 -14.31 -13.71
CA THR A 113 4.24 -15.47 -13.53
C THR A 113 5.46 -15.10 -12.69
N ASP A 114 5.91 -13.85 -12.77
CA ASP A 114 7.09 -13.37 -12.04
C ASP A 114 6.83 -13.34 -10.53
N ASP A 115 5.64 -12.90 -10.10
CA ASP A 115 5.22 -12.97 -8.69
C ASP A 115 5.33 -14.39 -8.12
N ARG A 116 4.87 -15.37 -8.90
CA ARG A 116 4.93 -16.80 -8.52
C ARG A 116 6.37 -17.30 -8.48
N ASN A 117 7.22 -16.84 -9.39
CA ASN A 117 8.63 -17.25 -9.45
C ASN A 117 9.44 -16.62 -8.32
N ILE A 118 9.22 -15.35 -8.01
CA ILE A 118 9.84 -14.67 -6.87
C ILE A 118 9.40 -15.34 -5.57
N LEU A 119 8.11 -15.63 -5.38
CA LEU A 119 7.65 -16.30 -4.17
C LEU A 119 8.27 -17.70 -4.01
N LYS A 120 8.41 -18.46 -5.10
CA LYS A 120 9.14 -19.76 -5.08
C LYS A 120 10.60 -19.63 -4.65
N TYR A 121 11.25 -18.50 -4.96
CA TYR A 121 12.61 -18.21 -4.52
C TYR A 121 12.67 -17.75 -3.07
N LEU A 122 11.67 -16.99 -2.60
CA LEU A 122 11.63 -16.46 -1.23
C LEU A 122 11.22 -17.50 -0.19
N ILE A 123 10.23 -18.37 -0.49
CA ILE A 123 9.71 -19.35 0.47
C ILE A 123 10.82 -20.20 1.14
N PRO A 124 11.82 -20.74 0.43
CA PRO A 124 12.90 -21.51 1.06
C PRO A 124 13.80 -20.70 2.01
N LEU A 125 13.84 -19.38 1.85
CA LEU A 125 14.62 -18.45 2.68
C LEU A 125 13.80 -17.96 3.89
N ASP A 126 12.49 -18.19 3.85
CA ASP A 126 11.53 -17.74 4.83
C ASP A 126 11.30 -18.79 5.93
N LYS A 127 10.70 -18.36 7.05
CA LYS A 127 10.29 -19.21 8.18
C LYS A 127 8.79 -19.53 8.18
N ILE A 128 8.13 -19.38 7.04
CA ILE A 128 6.70 -19.66 6.90
C ILE A 128 6.50 -21.15 6.65
N ASP A 129 6.01 -21.87 7.65
CA ASP A 129 5.76 -23.32 7.57
C ASP A 129 4.71 -23.68 6.51
N ASN A 130 3.67 -22.85 6.37
CA ASN A 130 2.61 -23.03 5.38
C ASN A 130 2.14 -21.69 4.82
N ILE A 131 2.50 -21.44 3.56
CA ILE A 131 2.21 -20.18 2.87
C ILE A 131 0.72 -19.88 2.77
N THR A 132 -0.10 -20.91 2.54
CA THR A 132 -1.56 -20.77 2.42
C THR A 132 -2.19 -20.42 3.75
N SER A 133 -1.79 -21.10 4.83
CA SER A 133 -2.27 -20.79 6.18
C SER A 133 -1.88 -19.38 6.59
N TYR A 134 -0.63 -18.98 6.30
CA TYR A 134 -0.13 -17.64 6.57
C TYR A 134 -0.92 -16.55 5.83
N ALA A 135 -1.09 -16.71 4.52
CA ALA A 135 -1.87 -15.78 3.71
C ALA A 135 -3.32 -15.66 4.21
N ASN A 136 -3.95 -16.78 4.59
CA ASN A 136 -5.30 -16.75 5.15
C ASN A 136 -5.36 -15.97 6.47
N SER A 137 -4.37 -16.14 7.36
CA SER A 137 -4.29 -15.36 8.60
C SER A 137 -4.09 -13.86 8.35
N MET A 138 -3.29 -13.49 7.33
CA MET A 138 -3.17 -12.08 6.91
C MET A 138 -4.52 -11.51 6.48
N PHE A 139 -5.23 -12.20 5.57
CA PHE A 139 -6.51 -11.74 5.05
C PHE A 139 -7.62 -11.70 6.09
N GLU A 140 -7.63 -12.65 7.03
CA GLU A 140 -8.59 -12.66 8.13
C GLU A 140 -8.44 -11.39 9.01
N VAL A 141 -7.20 -11.04 9.36
CA VAL A 141 -6.91 -9.84 10.14
C VAL A 141 -7.17 -8.56 9.33
N LYS A 142 -6.87 -8.55 8.02
CA LYS A 142 -7.19 -7.45 7.10
C LYS A 142 -8.70 -7.17 7.06
N SER A 143 -9.49 -8.24 7.00
CA SER A 143 -10.96 -8.22 6.95
C SER A 143 -11.63 -7.82 8.27
N GLY A 144 -10.86 -7.73 9.36
CA GLY A 144 -11.34 -7.34 10.67
C GLY A 144 -11.69 -5.85 10.73
N LEU A 145 -12.89 -5.47 10.27
CA LEU A 145 -13.38 -4.09 10.28
C LEU A 145 -14.14 -3.70 11.55
N THR A 146 -14.22 -4.61 12.54
CA THR A 146 -14.91 -4.35 13.81
C THR A 146 -14.26 -3.17 14.54
N GLY A 147 -15.06 -2.18 14.94
CA GLY A 147 -14.60 -0.99 15.64
C GLY A 147 -14.15 0.17 14.73
N PHE A 148 -14.06 -0.04 13.40
CA PHE A 148 -13.77 1.04 12.46
C PHE A 148 -15.05 1.85 12.19
N SER A 149 -14.95 3.17 12.30
CA SER A 149 -15.99 4.08 11.82
C SER A 149 -16.15 3.99 10.30
N THR A 150 -17.30 4.41 9.78
CA THR A 150 -17.60 4.33 8.34
C THR A 150 -16.58 5.08 7.52
N ARG A 151 -16.17 6.27 7.99
CA ARG A 151 -15.10 7.06 7.39
C ARG A 151 -13.75 6.34 7.40
N GLN A 152 -13.40 5.66 8.49
CA GLN A 152 -12.16 4.90 8.55
C GLN A 152 -12.16 3.72 7.58
N ILE A 153 -13.29 3.02 7.42
CA ILE A 153 -13.42 1.96 6.40
C ILE A 153 -13.24 2.54 5.00
N LEU A 154 -13.90 3.66 4.72
CA LEU A 154 -13.84 4.34 3.43
C LEU A 154 -12.41 4.74 3.04
N LEU A 155 -11.59 5.10 4.04
CA LEU A 155 -10.24 5.65 3.87
C LEU A 155 -9.11 4.64 4.18
N LEU A 156 -9.43 3.38 4.48
CA LEU A 156 -8.46 2.39 4.95
C LEU A 156 -7.42 2.05 3.88
N ASP A 157 -7.88 1.83 2.65
CA ASP A 157 -7.07 1.70 1.45
C ASP A 157 -7.61 2.67 0.39
N TYR A 158 -7.19 3.92 0.51
CA TYR A 158 -7.68 5.03 -0.28
C TYR A 158 -6.57 5.59 -1.16
N LYS A 159 -6.86 5.72 -2.46
CA LYS A 159 -6.03 6.45 -3.41
C LYS A 159 -6.85 7.53 -4.11
N GLN A 160 -6.21 8.67 -4.33
CA GLN A 160 -6.78 9.75 -5.11
C GLN A 160 -6.19 9.73 -6.52
N TYR A 161 -7.04 9.95 -7.50
CA TYR A 161 -6.67 10.05 -8.90
C TYR A 161 -7.31 11.28 -9.54
N THR A 162 -6.70 11.78 -10.60
CA THR A 162 -7.25 12.86 -11.41
C THR A 162 -7.33 12.42 -12.87
N PHE A 163 -8.54 12.43 -13.43
CA PHE A 163 -8.78 12.11 -14.84
C PHE A 163 -9.74 13.14 -15.42
N ASN A 164 -9.44 13.66 -16.63
CA ASN A 164 -10.28 14.65 -17.33
C ASN A 164 -10.68 15.86 -16.45
N ASN A 165 -9.72 16.42 -15.70
CA ASN A 165 -9.93 17.54 -14.76
C ASN A 165 -10.95 17.26 -13.63
N GLN A 166 -11.28 16.00 -13.37
CA GLN A 166 -12.09 15.58 -12.23
C GLN A 166 -11.24 14.79 -11.24
N THR A 167 -11.40 15.10 -9.96
CA THR A 167 -10.76 14.36 -8.87
C THR A 167 -11.66 13.22 -8.42
N TRP A 168 -11.08 12.02 -8.35
CA TRP A 168 -11.74 10.80 -7.92
C TRP A 168 -11.01 10.23 -6.71
N GLY A 169 -11.76 9.99 -5.64
CA GLY A 169 -11.33 9.18 -4.53
C GLY A 169 -11.77 7.74 -4.73
N ILE A 170 -10.85 6.78 -4.63
CA ILE A 170 -11.15 5.35 -4.70
C ILE A 170 -10.74 4.74 -3.38
N GLY A 171 -11.72 4.31 -2.59
CA GLY A 171 -11.52 3.51 -1.39
C GLY A 171 -11.78 2.03 -1.66
N THR A 172 -10.98 1.16 -1.07
CA THR A 172 -11.14 -0.30 -1.18
C THR A 172 -11.30 -0.91 0.22
N GLY A 173 -12.33 -1.73 0.39
CA GLY A 173 -12.57 -2.49 1.61
C GLY A 173 -12.44 -3.99 1.36
N GLU A 174 -11.26 -4.56 1.54
CA GLU A 174 -11.09 -6.00 1.42
C GLU A 174 -11.69 -6.74 2.63
N THR A 175 -12.57 -7.70 2.38
CA THR A 175 -13.25 -8.45 3.43
C THR A 175 -13.49 -9.92 3.08
N CYS A 176 -13.26 -10.81 4.04
CA CYS A 176 -13.74 -12.20 4.01
C CYS A 176 -15.22 -12.32 4.41
N SER A 177 -15.89 -11.22 4.76
CA SER A 177 -17.27 -11.19 5.22
C SER A 177 -18.05 -10.07 4.51
N MET A 178 -18.41 -10.33 3.25
CA MET A 178 -19.17 -9.40 2.39
C MET A 178 -20.41 -8.82 3.08
N ASN A 179 -21.17 -9.64 3.80
CA ASN A 179 -22.39 -9.21 4.50
C ASN A 179 -22.15 -8.06 5.49
N LYS A 180 -20.99 -8.03 6.16
CA LYS A 180 -20.68 -6.95 7.13
C LYS A 180 -20.50 -5.58 6.47
N ILE A 181 -20.04 -5.55 5.22
CA ILE A 181 -19.95 -4.30 4.44
C ILE A 181 -21.32 -3.95 3.88
N LEU A 182 -22.07 -4.93 3.35
CA LEU A 182 -23.41 -4.71 2.81
C LEU A 182 -24.39 -4.17 3.85
N GLU A 183 -24.32 -4.62 5.10
CA GLU A 183 -25.11 -4.10 6.22
C GLU A 183 -24.85 -2.61 6.50
N ARG A 184 -23.70 -2.07 6.07
CA ARG A 184 -23.31 -0.66 6.26
C ARG A 184 -23.40 0.16 4.98
N ASN A 185 -24.01 -0.35 3.91
CA ASN A 185 -24.07 0.31 2.61
C ASN A 185 -24.65 1.73 2.68
N ASP A 186 -25.76 1.91 3.41
CA ASP A 186 -26.39 3.23 3.56
C ASP A 186 -25.49 4.23 4.28
N GLU A 187 -24.74 3.77 5.30
CA GLU A 187 -23.76 4.60 6.00
C GLU A 187 -22.61 4.99 5.07
N LEU A 188 -22.08 4.03 4.31
CA LEU A 188 -20.99 4.23 3.36
C LEU A 188 -21.39 5.24 2.28
N LEU A 189 -22.58 5.10 1.69
CA LEU A 189 -23.12 6.03 0.71
C LEU A 189 -23.28 7.44 1.29
N LYS A 190 -23.71 7.55 2.55
CA LYS A 190 -23.81 8.83 3.24
C LYS A 190 -22.42 9.47 3.40
N GLU A 191 -21.44 8.73 3.89
CA GLU A 191 -20.08 9.23 4.07
C GLU A 191 -19.41 9.60 2.74
N MET A 192 -19.60 8.81 1.68
CA MET A 192 -19.14 9.14 0.32
C MET A 192 -19.69 10.48 -0.16
N ASN A 193 -20.97 10.76 0.12
CA ASN A 193 -21.59 12.04 -0.22
C ASN A 193 -21.03 13.20 0.63
N GLU A 194 -20.68 12.95 1.89
CA GLU A 194 -20.01 13.95 2.73
C GLU A 194 -18.60 14.26 2.22
N GLU A 195 -17.81 13.24 1.90
CA GLU A 195 -16.46 13.39 1.32
C GLU A 195 -16.51 14.13 -0.03
N LYS A 196 -17.52 13.85 -0.86
CA LYS A 196 -17.77 14.59 -2.10
C LYS A 196 -18.01 16.08 -1.86
N LYS A 197 -18.78 16.43 -0.83
CA LYS A 197 -19.02 17.84 -0.45
C LYS A 197 -17.78 18.51 0.13
N ARG A 198 -16.99 17.78 0.95
CA ARG A 198 -15.80 18.33 1.63
C ARG A 198 -14.69 18.68 0.65
N PHE A 199 -14.43 17.84 -0.34
CA PHE A 199 -13.26 17.97 -1.23
C PHE A 199 -13.61 18.20 -2.70
N THR A 200 -14.90 18.37 -3.04
CA THR A 200 -15.36 18.53 -4.43
C THR A 200 -14.83 17.41 -5.35
N ARG A 201 -14.76 16.19 -4.80
CA ARG A 201 -14.26 14.99 -5.50
C ARG A 201 -15.37 13.97 -5.67
N ASN A 202 -15.40 13.27 -6.78
CA ASN A 202 -16.24 12.08 -6.89
C ASN A 202 -15.62 10.95 -6.06
N PHE A 203 -16.45 10.01 -5.60
CA PHE A 203 -15.99 8.91 -4.74
C PHE A 203 -16.53 7.58 -5.24
N ILE A 204 -15.68 6.55 -5.26
CA ILE A 204 -16.03 5.16 -5.50
C ILE A 204 -15.52 4.35 -4.32
N PHE A 205 -16.35 3.42 -3.84
CA PHE A 205 -15.94 2.46 -2.83
C PHE A 205 -16.09 1.04 -3.39
N ASN A 206 -14.99 0.30 -3.46
CA ASN A 206 -14.92 -1.08 -3.94
C ASN A 206 -14.79 -2.04 -2.76
N TYR A 207 -15.48 -3.17 -2.81
CA TYR A 207 -15.42 -4.21 -1.77
C TYR A 207 -15.77 -5.59 -2.35
#